data_AF-A0A2T4X4Q5-F1
#
_entry.id   AF-A0A2T4X4Q5-F1
#
_cell.length_a   1.000
_cell.length_b   1.000
_cell.length_c   1.000
_cell.angle_alpha   90.00
_cell.angle_beta   90.00
_cell.angle_gamma   90.00
#
_symmetry.space_group_name_H-M   'P 1'
#
loop_
_entity.id
_entity.type
_entity.pdbx_description
1 polymer ?
#
loop_
_entity_poly.entity_id
_entity_poly.type
_entity_poly.pdbx_seq_one_letter_code
_entity_poly.pdbx_strand_id
1 'polypeptide(L)'
;MAKRKKNNERALEVGLDHEDKQVMWRTVMVSSVVLAVILTVIYLVAGKLLPDNPGWLNAFRTGVSLLAFWVVITATIRTYDNIREGVAFFWLIVIGVASATLGILLFLFTLRVWNELGNYGAVLPAYSIIGFYAAGGLVASLISLIHLRVPGNKNGNLLELLVIGVAVALFFWITK
;
A
#
# COMPACT_ATOMS: atom_id res chain seq x y z
N MET A 1 -2.18 32.56 -8.35
CA MET A 1 -1.45 32.24 -7.11
C MET A 1 -2.22 32.55 -5.81
N ALA A 2 -3.55 32.74 -5.82
CA ALA A 2 -4.32 33.13 -4.62
C ALA A 2 -5.04 31.97 -3.87
N LYS A 3 -5.04 30.73 -4.40
CA LYS A 3 -5.75 29.59 -3.75
C LYS A 3 -4.96 28.89 -2.63
N ARG A 4 -3.64 29.10 -2.54
CA ARG A 4 -2.77 28.41 -1.55
C ARG A 4 -2.97 28.86 -0.09
N LYS A 5 -3.55 30.03 0.16
CA LYS A 5 -3.65 30.57 1.53
C LYS A 5 -4.85 30.09 2.33
N LYS A 6 -5.98 29.75 1.69
CA LYS A 6 -7.23 29.43 2.41
C LYS A 6 -7.26 28.01 3.02
N ASN A 7 -6.31 27.15 2.64
CA ASN A 7 -6.30 25.73 3.05
C ASN A 7 -5.31 25.40 4.18
N ASN A 8 -4.41 26.33 4.53
CA ASN A 8 -3.48 26.11 5.64
C ASN A 8 -4.17 26.16 7.02
N GLU A 9 -5.33 26.82 7.12
CA GLU A 9 -6.10 26.88 8.37
C GLU A 9 -6.89 25.57 8.62
N ARG A 10 -7.36 24.89 7.55
CA ARG A 10 -7.99 23.56 7.65
C ARG A 10 -7.00 22.42 7.95
N ALA A 11 -5.72 22.63 7.67
CA ALA A 11 -4.68 21.63 7.95
C ALA A 11 -4.37 21.47 9.46
N LEU A 12 -4.82 22.41 10.30
CA LEU A 12 -4.63 22.42 11.76
C LEU A 12 -5.88 21.96 12.54
N GLU A 13 -7.05 21.88 11.91
CA GLU A 13 -8.22 21.24 12.51
C GLU A 13 -8.09 19.72 12.38
N VAL A 14 -7.88 19.05 13.50
CA VAL A 14 -7.68 17.59 13.62
C VAL A 14 -8.92 16.77 13.18
N GLY A 15 -9.98 17.41 12.68
CA GLY A 15 -11.21 16.78 12.21
C GLY A 15 -11.30 16.69 10.69
N LEU A 16 -11.35 15.47 10.14
CA LEU A 16 -11.96 15.26 8.83
C LEU A 16 -13.45 15.55 8.92
N ASP A 17 -13.98 16.29 7.95
CA ASP A 17 -15.42 16.52 7.83
C ASP A 17 -16.14 15.18 7.54
N HIS A 18 -17.45 15.10 7.76
CA HIS A 18 -18.19 13.84 7.62
C HIS A 18 -18.11 13.27 6.20
N GLU A 19 -18.16 14.16 5.20
CA GLU A 19 -17.98 13.82 3.79
C GLU A 19 -16.55 13.31 3.50
N ASP A 20 -15.54 13.94 4.09
CA ASP A 20 -14.13 13.56 3.88
C ASP A 20 -13.85 12.16 4.44
N LYS A 21 -14.42 11.83 5.60
CA LYS A 21 -14.34 10.47 6.16
C LYS A 21 -15.00 9.44 5.23
N GLN A 22 -16.14 9.79 4.62
CA GLN A 22 -16.82 8.88 3.70
C GLN A 22 -15.98 8.64 2.43
N VAL A 23 -15.41 9.68 1.85
CA VAL A 23 -14.51 9.56 0.69
C VAL A 23 -13.25 8.76 1.07
N MET A 24 -12.70 8.98 2.26
CA MET A 24 -11.56 8.23 2.78
C MET A 24 -11.86 6.73 2.82
N TRP A 25 -12.94 6.33 3.49
CA TRP A 25 -13.31 4.92 3.60
C TRP A 25 -13.65 4.28 2.26
N ARG A 26 -14.30 5.00 1.34
CA ARG A 26 -14.53 4.52 -0.03
C ARG A 26 -13.22 4.27 -0.76
N THR A 27 -12.28 5.20 -0.66
CA THR A 27 -10.96 5.08 -1.30
C THR A 27 -10.18 3.90 -0.73
N VAL A 28 -10.20 3.74 0.59
CA VAL A 28 -9.59 2.60 1.29
C VAL A 28 -10.24 1.28 0.85
N MET A 29 -11.56 1.18 0.80
CA MET A 29 -12.24 -0.05 0.37
C MET A 29 -11.94 -0.41 -1.08
N VAL A 30 -12.05 0.54 -2.00
CA VAL A 30 -11.80 0.31 -3.44
C VAL A 30 -10.36 -0.13 -3.66
N SER A 31 -9.39 0.58 -3.09
CA SER A 31 -7.97 0.22 -3.21
C SER A 31 -7.65 -1.14 -2.58
N SER A 32 -8.27 -1.48 -1.45
CA SER A 32 -8.11 -2.79 -0.79
C SER A 32 -8.62 -3.93 -1.67
N VAL A 33 -9.80 -3.77 -2.28
CA VAL A 33 -10.37 -4.76 -3.21
C VAL A 33 -9.49 -4.90 -4.44
N VAL A 34 -9.05 -3.79 -5.04
CA VAL A 34 -8.15 -3.80 -6.19
C VAL A 34 -6.83 -4.50 -5.86
N LEU A 35 -6.23 -4.19 -4.71
CA LEU A 35 -5.01 -4.83 -4.24
C LEU A 35 -5.21 -6.34 -4.06
N ALA A 36 -6.30 -6.75 -3.40
CA ALA A 36 -6.60 -8.16 -3.16
C ALA A 36 -6.75 -8.94 -4.47
N VAL A 37 -7.52 -8.40 -5.43
CA VAL A 37 -7.73 -9.03 -6.74
C VAL A 37 -6.40 -9.18 -7.48
N ILE A 38 -5.59 -8.12 -7.54
CA ILE A 38 -4.29 -8.16 -8.23
C ILE A 38 -3.37 -9.20 -7.58
N LEU A 39 -3.26 -9.22 -6.25
CA LEU A 39 -2.44 -10.20 -5.53
C LEU A 39 -2.92 -11.64 -5.76
N THR A 40 -4.23 -11.89 -5.74
CA THR A 40 -4.79 -13.21 -6.03
C THR A 40 -4.46 -13.63 -7.47
N VAL A 41 -4.64 -12.74 -8.45
CA VAL A 41 -4.31 -13.04 -9.86
C VAL A 41 -2.82 -13.34 -10.01
N ILE A 42 -1.93 -12.52 -9.45
CA ILE A 42 -0.48 -12.76 -9.46
C ILE A 42 -0.17 -14.14 -8.89
N TYR A 43 -0.75 -14.47 -7.74
CA TYR A 43 -0.49 -15.72 -7.04
C TYR A 43 -0.88 -16.95 -7.88
N LEU A 44 -2.08 -16.92 -8.45
CA LEU A 44 -2.62 -18.00 -9.28
C LEU A 44 -1.89 -18.12 -10.63
N VAL A 45 -1.65 -17.01 -11.31
CA VAL A 45 -0.99 -16.97 -12.63
C VAL A 45 0.48 -17.38 -12.50
N ALA A 46 1.20 -16.87 -11.50
CA ALA A 46 2.59 -17.29 -11.25
C ALA A 46 2.70 -18.79 -11.00
N GLY A 47 1.74 -19.38 -10.27
CA GLY A 47 1.69 -20.83 -10.05
C GLY A 47 1.49 -21.65 -11.33
N LYS A 48 0.87 -21.07 -12.37
CA LYS A 48 0.71 -21.72 -13.68
C LYS A 48 1.91 -21.52 -14.60
N LEU A 49 2.57 -20.35 -14.52
CA LEU A 49 3.67 -20.00 -15.43
C LEU A 49 5.03 -20.59 -15.01
N LEU A 50 5.22 -20.85 -13.71
CA LEU A 50 6.50 -21.31 -13.16
C LEU A 50 6.32 -22.54 -12.23
N PRO A 51 5.82 -23.68 -12.73
CA PRO A 51 5.53 -24.86 -11.91
C PRO A 51 6.79 -25.58 -11.42
N ASP A 52 7.88 -25.56 -12.20
CA ASP A 52 9.02 -26.48 -12.00
C ASP A 52 10.16 -25.92 -11.14
N ASN A 53 10.06 -24.68 -10.65
CA ASN A 53 11.10 -24.07 -9.83
C ASN A 53 10.54 -23.31 -8.62
N PRO A 54 10.42 -23.96 -7.45
CA PRO A 54 9.78 -23.37 -6.28
C PRO A 54 10.53 -22.14 -5.73
N GLY A 55 11.86 -22.10 -5.85
CA GLY A 55 12.66 -20.95 -5.43
C GLY A 55 12.38 -19.72 -6.29
N TRP A 56 12.39 -19.91 -7.61
CA TRP A 56 12.11 -18.83 -8.57
C TRP A 56 10.64 -18.37 -8.53
N LEU A 57 9.71 -19.31 -8.35
CA LEU A 57 8.28 -19.03 -8.16
C LEU A 57 8.04 -18.13 -6.95
N ASN A 58 8.66 -18.43 -5.80
CA ASN A 58 8.50 -17.65 -4.58
C ASN A 58 9.13 -16.26 -4.70
N ALA A 59 10.32 -16.16 -5.29
CA ALA A 59 10.96 -14.88 -5.55
C ALA A 59 10.12 -14.02 -6.50
N PHE A 60 9.61 -14.60 -7.59
CA PHE A 60 8.75 -13.92 -8.55
C PHE A 60 7.44 -13.45 -7.93
N ARG A 61 6.73 -14.34 -7.22
CA ARG A 61 5.50 -13.99 -6.49
C ARG A 61 5.73 -12.83 -5.54
N THR A 62 6.82 -12.86 -4.78
CA THR A 62 7.15 -11.82 -3.81
C THR A 62 7.47 -10.49 -4.51
N GLY A 63 8.34 -10.50 -5.52
CA GLY A 63 8.74 -9.29 -6.25
C GLY A 63 7.58 -8.62 -6.97
N VAL A 64 6.76 -9.40 -7.69
CA VAL A 64 5.60 -8.86 -8.42
C VAL A 64 4.50 -8.39 -7.44
N SER A 65 4.29 -9.10 -6.32
CA SER A 65 3.35 -8.67 -5.29
C SER A 65 3.78 -7.36 -4.64
N LEU A 66 5.08 -7.20 -4.34
CA LEU A 66 5.63 -5.96 -3.79
C LEU A 66 5.51 -4.79 -4.78
N LEU A 67 5.74 -5.04 -6.07
CA LEU A 67 5.57 -4.02 -7.10
C LEU A 67 4.11 -3.61 -7.24
N ALA A 68 3.20 -4.58 -7.34
CA ALA A 68 1.76 -4.32 -7.41
C ALA A 68 1.28 -3.55 -6.17
N PHE A 69 1.73 -3.98 -5.00
CA PHE A 69 1.47 -3.30 -3.73
C PHE A 69 1.92 -1.83 -3.77
N TRP A 70 3.17 -1.59 -4.16
CA TRP A 70 3.73 -0.25 -4.24
C TRP A 70 2.91 0.65 -5.16
N VAL A 71 2.59 0.17 -6.36
CA VAL A 71 1.82 0.92 -7.36
C VAL A 71 0.42 1.24 -6.84
N VAL A 72 -0.28 0.26 -6.26
CA VAL A 72 -1.65 0.46 -5.78
C VAL A 72 -1.68 1.47 -4.62
N ILE A 73 -0.79 1.33 -3.62
CA ILE A 73 -0.79 2.23 -2.46
C ILE A 73 -0.40 3.66 -2.87
N THR A 74 0.66 3.83 -3.68
CA THR A 74 1.07 5.15 -4.15
C THR A 74 0.00 5.82 -5.02
N ALA A 75 -0.65 5.06 -5.91
CA ALA A 75 -1.77 5.56 -6.71
C ALA A 75 -2.97 5.94 -5.83
N THR A 76 -3.28 5.17 -4.79
CA THR A 76 -4.38 5.44 -3.86
C THR A 76 -4.17 6.76 -3.12
N ILE A 77 -2.96 6.99 -2.61
CA ILE A 77 -2.61 8.21 -1.87
C ILE A 77 -2.66 9.43 -2.77
N ARG A 78 -2.06 9.34 -3.97
CA ARG A 78 -2.13 10.43 -4.97
C ARG A 78 -3.56 10.74 -5.40
N THR A 79 -4.37 9.71 -5.61
CA THR A 79 -5.77 9.87 -6.00
C THR A 79 -6.54 10.58 -4.90
N TYR A 80 -6.35 10.19 -3.64
CA TYR A 80 -7.03 10.84 -2.52
C TYR A 80 -6.58 12.30 -2.32
N ASP A 81 -5.28 12.58 -2.39
CA ASP A 81 -4.74 13.94 -2.28
C ASP A 81 -5.27 14.86 -3.42
N ASN A 82 -5.42 14.32 -4.63
CA ASN A 82 -6.02 15.03 -5.76
C ASN A 82 -7.52 15.30 -5.57
N ILE A 83 -8.26 14.39 -4.91
CA ILE A 83 -9.70 14.55 -4.65
C ILE A 83 -9.94 15.53 -3.50
N ARG A 84 -9.07 15.51 -2.48
CA ARG A 84 -9.16 16.37 -1.29
C ARG A 84 -7.83 17.09 -1.04
N GLU A 85 -7.65 18.23 -1.72
CA GLU A 85 -6.50 19.10 -1.50
C GLU A 85 -6.46 19.61 -0.04
N GLY A 86 -5.31 19.49 0.63
CA GLY A 86 -5.07 20.08 1.94
C GLY A 86 -5.32 19.16 3.15
N VAL A 87 -5.56 17.86 2.92
CA VAL A 87 -5.72 16.89 4.01
C VAL A 87 -4.45 16.79 4.85
N ALA A 88 -4.58 16.64 6.17
CA ALA A 88 -3.42 16.49 7.06
C ALA A 88 -2.58 15.25 6.72
N PHE A 89 -1.26 15.38 6.91
CA PHE A 89 -0.26 14.32 6.63
C PHE A 89 -0.62 12.98 7.27
N PHE A 90 -1.14 13.03 8.50
CA PHE A 90 -1.54 11.85 9.26
C PHE A 90 -2.59 11.00 8.53
N TRP A 91 -3.59 11.62 7.90
CA TRP A 91 -4.68 10.89 7.24
C TRP A 91 -4.22 10.18 5.96
N LEU A 92 -3.26 10.73 5.23
CA LEU A 92 -2.67 10.07 4.06
C LEU A 92 -1.89 8.80 4.44
N ILE A 93 -1.22 8.81 5.60
CA ILE A 93 -0.61 7.61 6.18
C ILE A 93 -1.68 6.59 6.56
N VAL A 94 -2.73 7.03 7.27
CA VAL A 94 -3.83 6.15 7.67
C VAL A 94 -4.45 5.49 6.45
N ILE A 95 -4.66 6.22 5.35
CA ILE A 95 -5.20 5.67 4.10
C ILE A 95 -4.28 4.58 3.56
N GLY A 96 -2.98 4.84 3.41
CA GLY A 96 -2.06 3.85 2.85
C GLY A 96 -1.92 2.60 3.73
N VAL A 97 -1.82 2.77 5.05
CA VAL A 97 -1.74 1.65 6.01
C VAL A 97 -3.05 0.86 6.05
N ALA A 98 -4.20 1.53 6.11
CA ALA A 98 -5.50 0.87 6.15
C ALA A 98 -5.77 0.11 4.84
N SER A 99 -5.46 0.71 3.69
CA SER A 99 -5.64 0.09 2.38
C SER A 99 -4.75 -1.13 2.21
N ALA A 100 -3.48 -1.04 2.65
CA ALA A 100 -2.55 -2.17 2.67
C ALA A 100 -3.06 -3.32 3.54
N THR A 101 -3.48 -2.99 4.76
CA THR A 101 -3.91 -3.98 5.77
C THR A 101 -5.21 -4.67 5.36
N LEU A 102 -6.20 -3.92 4.89
CA LEU A 102 -7.46 -4.49 4.43
C LEU A 102 -7.27 -5.26 3.11
N GLY A 103 -6.44 -4.76 2.19
CA GLY A 103 -6.16 -5.46 0.94
C GLY A 103 -5.48 -6.82 1.17
N ILE A 104 -4.50 -6.91 2.07
CA ILE A 104 -3.86 -8.19 2.38
C ILE A 104 -4.80 -9.15 3.12
N LEU A 105 -5.68 -8.65 4.00
CA LEU A 105 -6.71 -9.46 4.65
C LEU A 105 -7.69 -10.04 3.63
N LEU A 106 -8.17 -9.22 2.69
CA LEU A 106 -9.05 -9.66 1.61
C LEU A 106 -8.35 -10.67 0.69
N PHE A 107 -7.07 -10.50 0.39
CA PHE A 107 -6.27 -11.47 -0.36
C PHE A 107 -6.20 -12.83 0.35
N LEU A 108 -5.86 -12.85 1.65
CA LEU A 108 -5.80 -14.08 2.44
C LEU A 108 -7.17 -14.75 2.53
N PHE A 109 -8.22 -13.96 2.73
CA PHE A 109 -9.60 -14.45 2.73
C PHE A 109 -9.97 -15.08 1.38
N THR A 110 -9.64 -14.41 0.27
CA THR A 110 -9.92 -14.90 -1.09
C THR A 110 -9.19 -16.22 -1.36
N LEU A 111 -7.92 -16.34 -0.97
CA LEU A 111 -7.18 -17.60 -1.12
C LEU A 111 -7.74 -18.72 -0.22
N ARG A 112 -8.26 -18.37 0.96
CA ARG A 112 -8.90 -19.35 1.85
C ARG A 112 -10.19 -19.89 1.24
N VAL A 113 -11.06 -19.01 0.76
CA VAL A 113 -12.28 -19.39 0.04
C VAL A 113 -11.95 -20.23 -1.20
N TRP A 114 -10.92 -19.85 -1.95
CA TRP A 114 -10.45 -20.60 -3.12
C TRP A 114 -10.04 -22.04 -2.79
N ASN A 115 -9.33 -22.24 -1.67
CA ASN A 115 -8.95 -23.56 -1.19
C ASN A 115 -10.15 -24.37 -0.65
N GLU A 116 -11.08 -23.73 0.07
CA GLU A 116 -12.30 -24.38 0.57
C GLU A 116 -13.19 -24.87 -0.58
N LEU A 117 -13.14 -24.23 -1.75
CA LEU A 117 -13.79 -24.66 -2.99
C LEU A 117 -13.10 -25.85 -3.69
N GLY A 118 -12.12 -26.51 -3.06
CA GLY A 118 -11.47 -27.73 -3.55
C GLY A 118 -10.23 -27.49 -4.42
N ASN A 119 -9.79 -26.24 -4.59
CA ASN A 119 -8.57 -25.91 -5.33
C ASN A 119 -7.34 -25.89 -4.42
N TYR A 120 -6.91 -27.06 -3.91
CA TYR A 120 -5.80 -27.23 -2.94
C TYR A 120 -4.40 -26.83 -3.45
N GLY A 121 -4.29 -26.18 -4.62
CA GLY A 121 -3.03 -25.74 -5.22
C GLY A 121 -2.50 -24.41 -4.66
N ALA A 122 -3.23 -23.73 -3.78
CA ALA A 122 -2.82 -22.45 -3.22
C ALA A 122 -2.27 -22.61 -1.80
N VAL A 123 -0.95 -22.58 -1.64
CA VAL A 123 -0.29 -22.53 -0.33
C VAL A 123 -0.70 -21.24 0.38
N LEU A 124 -1.46 -21.33 1.48
CA LEU A 124 -1.87 -20.15 2.24
C LEU A 124 -0.63 -19.49 2.87
N PRO A 125 -0.37 -18.20 2.58
CA PRO A 125 0.66 -17.46 3.29
C PRO A 125 0.32 -17.35 4.78
N ALA A 126 1.33 -17.32 5.64
CA ALA A 126 1.14 -17.08 7.06
C ALA A 126 0.55 -15.68 7.33
N TYR A 127 -0.30 -15.58 8.35
CA TYR A 127 -0.89 -14.30 8.77
C TYR A 127 0.14 -13.24 9.21
N SER A 128 1.40 -13.65 9.50
CA SER A 128 2.51 -12.73 9.78
C SER A 128 2.80 -11.77 8.63
N ILE A 129 2.39 -12.10 7.40
CA ILE A 129 2.58 -11.24 6.22
C ILE A 129 1.76 -9.94 6.32
N ILE A 130 0.70 -9.90 7.13
CA ILE A 130 -0.13 -8.70 7.33
C ILE A 130 0.72 -7.55 7.89
N GLY A 131 1.55 -7.83 8.90
CA GLY A 131 2.42 -6.82 9.51
C GLY A 131 3.45 -6.28 8.52
N PHE A 132 3.97 -7.14 7.65
CA PHE A 132 4.91 -6.76 6.60
C PHE A 132 4.27 -5.81 5.57
N TYR A 133 3.07 -6.12 5.08
CA TYR A 133 2.36 -5.24 4.15
C TYR A 133 1.86 -3.95 4.81
N ALA A 134 1.45 -3.98 6.08
CA ALA A 134 1.09 -2.78 6.83
C ALA A 134 2.30 -1.83 7.00
N ALA A 135 3.47 -2.37 7.36
CA ALA A 135 4.72 -1.61 7.42
C ALA A 135 5.14 -1.08 6.04
N GLY A 136 5.01 -1.90 4.99
CA GLY A 136 5.21 -1.47 3.61
C GLY A 136 4.26 -0.34 3.21
N GLY A 137 3.02 -0.36 3.70
CA GLY A 137 2.00 0.65 3.42
C GLY A 137 2.36 1.99 4.05
N LEU A 138 2.92 1.94 5.25
CA LEU A 138 3.50 3.10 5.93
C LEU A 138 4.66 3.68 5.11
N VAL A 139 5.61 2.85 4.69
CA VAL A 139 6.78 3.29 3.88
C VAL A 139 6.34 3.92 2.56
N ALA A 140 5.46 3.25 1.80
CA ALA A 140 4.92 3.77 0.55
C ALA A 140 4.16 5.09 0.75
N SER A 141 3.46 5.24 1.89
CA SER A 141 2.80 6.49 2.25
C SER A 141 3.78 7.61 2.50
N LEU A 142 4.82 7.36 3.28
CA LEU A 142 5.87 8.35 3.55
C LEU A 142 6.53 8.82 2.25
N ILE A 143 6.81 7.90 1.33
CA ILE A 143 7.46 8.21 0.05
C ILE A 143 6.53 9.01 -0.87
N SER A 144 5.25 8.65 -0.94
CA SER A 144 4.26 9.44 -1.67
C SER A 144 4.15 10.85 -1.08
N LEU A 145 4.23 10.99 0.25
CA LEU A 145 4.15 12.28 0.94
C LEU A 145 5.37 13.16 0.67
N ILE A 146 6.57 12.57 0.63
CA ILE A 146 7.81 13.28 0.25
C ILE A 146 7.64 13.90 -1.15
N HIS A 147 7.14 13.13 -2.11
CA HIS A 147 6.89 13.62 -3.47
C HIS A 147 5.81 14.71 -3.56
N LEU A 148 4.78 14.64 -2.71
CA LEU A 148 3.67 15.61 -2.74
C LEU A 148 4.03 16.94 -2.07
N ARG A 149 4.90 16.94 -1.06
CA ARG A 149 5.12 18.12 -0.19
C ARG A 149 6.51 18.72 -0.23
N VAL A 150 7.52 18.04 -0.76
CA VAL A 150 8.89 18.59 -0.83
C VAL A 150 9.10 19.26 -2.19
N PRO A 151 9.17 20.60 -2.27
CA PRO A 151 9.47 21.29 -3.52
C PRO A 151 10.95 21.06 -3.90
N GLY A 152 11.17 20.43 -5.04
CA GLY A 152 12.49 20.22 -5.65
C GLY A 152 12.90 18.75 -5.74
N ASN A 153 13.10 18.26 -6.97
CA ASN A 153 13.40 16.85 -7.26
C ASN A 153 14.63 16.31 -6.52
N LYS A 154 15.66 17.13 -6.29
CA LYS A 154 16.89 16.67 -5.60
C LYS A 154 16.67 16.37 -4.12
N ASN A 155 15.96 17.23 -3.39
CA ASN A 155 15.71 17.02 -1.96
C ASN A 155 14.64 15.95 -1.74
N GLY A 156 13.63 15.88 -2.62
CA GLY A 156 12.62 14.81 -2.61
C GLY A 156 13.23 13.44 -2.83
N ASN A 157 14.05 13.26 -3.87
CA ASN A 157 14.71 11.98 -4.15
C ASN A 157 15.66 11.56 -3.03
N LEU A 158 16.36 12.50 -2.38
CA LEU A 158 17.30 12.18 -1.30
C LEU A 158 16.57 11.73 -0.03
N LEU A 159 15.44 12.36 0.30
CA LEU A 159 14.55 11.92 1.38
C LEU A 159 13.90 10.57 1.09
N GLU A 160 13.47 10.33 -0.14
CA GLU A 160 12.96 9.03 -0.57
C GLU A 160 14.01 7.93 -0.41
N LEU A 161 15.23 8.16 -0.88
CA LEU A 161 16.36 7.24 -0.72
C LEU A 161 16.66 6.95 0.75
N LEU A 162 16.57 7.96 1.62
CA LEU A 162 16.73 7.79 3.07
C LEU A 162 15.62 6.92 3.66
N VAL A 163 14.35 7.16 3.31
CA VAL A 163 13.23 6.36 3.81
C VAL A 163 13.32 4.92 3.33
N ILE A 164 13.65 4.70 2.05
CA ILE A 164 13.90 3.35 1.51
C ILE A 164 15.08 2.70 2.23
N GLY A 165 16.19 3.42 2.40
CA GLY A 165 17.39 2.93 3.08
C GLY A 165 17.12 2.52 4.54
N VAL A 166 16.37 3.33 5.29
CA VAL A 166 15.96 3.02 6.66
C VAL A 166 15.00 1.82 6.68
N ALA A 167 14.04 1.75 5.77
CA ALA A 167 13.12 0.62 5.69
C ALA A 167 13.85 -0.69 5.38
N VAL A 168 14.82 -0.68 4.47
CA VAL A 168 15.66 -1.83 4.13
C VAL A 168 16.56 -2.21 5.31
N ALA A 169 17.18 -1.24 5.99
CA ALA A 169 18.01 -1.50 7.16
C ALA A 169 17.20 -2.12 8.31
N LEU A 170 16.00 -1.60 8.58
CA LEU A 170 15.08 -2.15 9.56
C LEU A 170 14.62 -3.56 9.17
N PHE A 171 14.33 -3.80 7.89
CA PHE A 171 14.00 -5.14 7.40
C PHE A 171 15.11 -6.13 7.72
N PHE A 172 16.34 -5.85 7.30
CA PHE A 172 17.48 -6.74 7.56
C PHE A 172 17.82 -6.89 9.05
N TRP A 173 17.56 -5.88 9.87
CA TRP A 173 17.76 -5.94 11.32
C TRP A 173 16.71 -6.82 12.02
N ILE A 174 15.46 -6.78 11.57
CA ILE A 174 14.36 -7.57 12.13
C ILE A 174 14.37 -9.02 11.62
N THR A 175 14.83 -9.26 10.39
CA THR A 175 14.91 -10.60 9.80
C THR A 175 16.18 -11.38 10.16
N LYS A 176 17.07 -10.78 10.96
CA LYS A 176 18.29 -11.43 11.46
C LYS A 176 18.01 -12.18 12.75
#